data_AF-A0A531MS43-F1
#
_entry.id   AF-A0A531MS43-F1
#
_cell.length_a   1.000
_cell.length_b   1.000
_cell.length_c   1.000
_cell.angle_alpha   90.00
_cell.angle_beta   90.00
_cell.angle_gamma   90.00
#
_symmetry.space_group_name_H-M   'P 1'
#
loop_
_entity.id
_entity.type
_entity.pdbx_description
1 polymer ?
#
loop_
_entity_poly.entity_id
_entity_poly.type
_entity_poly.pdbx_seq_one_letter_code
_entity_poly.pdbx_strand_id
1 'polypeptide(L)'
;DLPSYIFVAAIVAVAVLALWSISRGRWGTVLTAIQDNEVRAAALGHNAPLRLLVTFVLSAAIAGLAGALYVCMAGLVAPDLSGLLLSTEVIVWVAVGGRGTLLGPVLGAIAIQRAQQTISSFNPSLWPLLLGCVFVVIVFVLPDGILSIYARLKSLFKGRRHAR
;
A
#
# COMPACT_ATOMS: atom_id res chain seq x y z
N ASP A 1 -12.82 -22.16 4.96
CA ASP A 1 -13.22 -22.52 6.34
C ASP A 1 -12.94 -21.37 7.30
N LEU A 2 -13.88 -21.06 8.21
CA LEU A 2 -13.77 -19.95 9.18
C LEU A 2 -12.39 -19.84 9.89
N PRO A 3 -11.73 -20.94 10.30
CA PRO A 3 -10.44 -20.89 10.99
C PRO A 3 -9.29 -20.35 10.15
N SER A 4 -9.24 -20.66 8.83
CA SER A 4 -8.17 -20.17 7.97
C SER A 4 -8.31 -18.66 7.73
N TYR A 5 -9.53 -18.16 7.60
CA TYR A 5 -9.79 -16.71 7.49
C TYR A 5 -9.35 -15.93 8.73
N ILE A 6 -9.62 -16.45 9.94
CA ILE A 6 -9.20 -15.80 11.19
C ILE A 6 -7.67 -15.82 11.33
N PHE A 7 -7.01 -16.91 10.94
CA PHE A 7 -5.55 -17.02 11.00
C PHE A 7 -4.86 -16.01 10.07
N VAL A 8 -5.33 -15.88 8.82
CA VAL A 8 -4.80 -14.89 7.88
C VAL A 8 -5.05 -13.47 8.39
N ALA A 9 -6.26 -13.19 8.87
CA ALA A 9 -6.59 -11.87 9.43
C ALA A 9 -5.70 -11.51 10.62
N ALA A 10 -5.40 -12.47 11.50
CA ALA A 10 -4.49 -12.27 12.62
C ALA A 10 -3.05 -11.94 12.14
N ILE A 11 -2.54 -12.67 11.16
CA ILE A 11 -1.20 -12.42 10.61
C ILE A 11 -1.13 -11.04 9.94
N VAL A 12 -2.13 -10.68 9.14
CA VAL A 12 -2.22 -9.36 8.51
C VAL A 12 -2.29 -8.27 9.56
N ALA A 13 -3.09 -8.44 10.61
CA ALA A 13 -3.19 -7.48 11.71
C ALA A 13 -1.83 -7.30 12.42
N VAL A 14 -1.12 -8.40 12.72
CA VAL A 14 0.22 -8.34 13.33
C VAL A 14 1.22 -7.64 12.41
N ALA A 15 1.21 -7.95 11.10
CA ALA A 15 2.09 -7.29 10.13
C ALA A 15 1.82 -5.79 10.03
N VAL A 16 0.55 -5.39 9.99
CA VAL A 16 0.13 -3.97 9.97
C VAL A 16 0.55 -3.27 11.25
N LEU A 17 0.35 -3.88 12.42
CA LEU A 17 0.76 -3.31 13.71
C LEU A 17 2.29 -3.18 13.83
N ALA A 18 3.03 -4.18 13.37
CA ALA A 18 4.49 -4.15 13.35
C ALA A 18 5.00 -3.02 12.45
N LEU A 19 4.49 -2.91 11.22
CA LEU A 19 4.82 -1.83 10.29
C LEU A 19 4.44 -0.46 10.84
N TRP A 20 3.28 -0.36 11.48
CA TRP A 20 2.82 0.88 12.09
C TRP A 20 3.76 1.33 13.21
N SER A 21 4.17 0.40 14.09
CA SER A 21 5.14 0.66 15.16
C SER A 21 6.51 1.08 14.62
N ILE A 22 7.01 0.39 13.59
CA ILE A 22 8.29 0.73 12.94
C ILE A 22 8.23 2.12 12.28
N SER A 23 7.12 2.43 11.59
CA SER A 23 6.95 3.70 10.88
C SER A 23 6.87 4.92 11.80
N ARG A 24 6.25 4.77 12.98
CA ARG A 24 6.13 5.84 13.98
C ARG A 24 7.30 5.89 14.96
N GLY A 25 8.07 4.82 15.05
CA GLY A 25 9.25 4.75 15.90
C GLY A 25 10.43 5.55 15.36
N ARG A 26 11.54 5.50 16.10
CA ARG A 26 12.81 6.17 15.75
C ARG A 26 13.35 5.74 14.37
N TRP A 27 13.04 4.50 13.95
CA TRP A 27 13.44 3.95 12.65
C TRP A 27 12.81 4.72 11.49
N GLY A 28 11.49 4.93 11.50
CA GLY A 28 10.78 5.69 10.48
C GLY A 28 11.25 7.15 10.39
N THR A 29 11.51 7.79 11.53
CA THR A 29 12.03 9.18 11.55
C THR A 29 13.40 9.27 10.88
N VAL A 30 14.30 8.31 11.13
CA VAL A 30 15.62 8.33 10.48
C VAL A 30 15.53 8.04 8.99
N LEU A 31 14.63 7.15 8.56
CA LEU A 31 14.38 6.92 7.14
C LEU A 31 13.87 8.16 6.42
N THR A 32 12.99 8.93 7.08
CA THR A 32 12.51 10.21 6.55
C THR A 32 13.67 11.21 6.43
N ALA A 33 14.55 11.26 7.43
CA ALA A 33 15.75 12.12 7.38
C ALA A 33 16.74 11.73 6.27
N ILE A 34 16.90 10.42 6.00
CA ILE A 34 17.71 9.91 4.88
C ILE A 34 17.07 10.29 3.55
N GLN A 35 15.74 10.20 3.44
CA GLN A 35 14.99 10.59 2.25
C GLN A 35 15.14 12.09 1.92
N ASP A 36 15.17 12.96 2.93
CA ASP A 36 15.34 14.40 2.74
C ASP A 36 16.75 14.75 2.26
N ASN A 37 17.79 14.20 2.92
CA ASN A 37 19.17 14.39 2.51
C ASN A 37 20.09 13.30 3.06
N GLU A 38 20.46 12.36 2.19
CA GLU A 38 21.32 11.23 2.52
C GLU A 38 22.70 11.67 3.02
N VAL A 39 23.30 12.68 2.39
CA VAL A 39 24.64 13.20 2.76
C VAL A 39 24.62 13.78 4.16
N ARG A 40 23.56 14.49 4.53
CA ARG A 40 23.39 15.10 5.85
C ARG A 40 23.10 14.04 6.92
N ALA A 41 22.34 13.00 6.59
CA ALA A 41 22.12 11.87 7.50
C ALA A 41 23.43 11.08 7.75
N ALA A 42 24.25 10.89 6.71
CA ALA A 42 25.56 10.27 6.83
C ALA A 42 26.51 11.08 7.73
N ALA A 43 26.49 12.42 7.61
CA ALA A 43 27.28 13.32 8.45
C ALA A 43 26.91 13.25 9.94
N LEU A 44 25.66 12.87 10.28
CA LEU A 44 25.18 12.63 11.65
C LEU A 44 25.53 11.23 12.18
N GLY A 45 26.34 10.45 11.45
CA GLY A 45 26.75 9.10 11.84
C GLY A 45 25.70 8.03 11.55
N HIS A 46 24.71 8.31 10.69
CA HIS A 46 23.76 7.29 10.26
C HIS A 46 24.25 6.57 9.00
N ASN A 47 24.39 5.25 9.10
CA ASN A 47 24.67 4.40 7.95
C ASN A 47 23.41 4.27 7.07
N ALA A 48 23.22 5.23 6.16
CA ALA A 48 22.11 5.24 5.19
C ALA A 48 21.99 3.94 4.37
N PRO A 49 23.05 3.41 3.72
CA PRO A 49 22.93 2.22 2.89
C PRO A 49 22.50 0.98 3.69
N LEU A 50 23.03 0.81 4.91
CA LEU A 50 22.64 -0.31 5.77
C LEU A 50 21.16 -0.23 6.17
N ARG A 51 20.68 0.97 6.51
CA ARG A 51 19.28 1.17 6.90
C ARG A 51 18.33 0.93 5.73
N LEU A 52 18.68 1.40 4.54
CA LEU A 52 17.93 1.15 3.30
C LEU A 52 17.87 -0.34 2.97
N LEU A 53 18.99 -1.06 3.12
CA LEU A 53 19.06 -2.50 2.89
C LEU A 53 18.19 -3.27 3.88
N VAL A 54 18.25 -2.94 5.17
CA VAL A 54 17.39 -3.56 6.20
C VAL A 54 15.91 -3.31 5.89
N THR A 55 15.53 -2.08 5.51
CA THR A 55 14.13 -1.81 5.13
C THR A 55 13.70 -2.56 3.89
N PHE A 56 14.57 -2.69 2.89
CA PHE A 56 14.29 -3.44 1.68
C PHE A 56 14.05 -4.92 1.98
N VAL A 57 14.92 -5.53 2.79
CA VAL A 57 14.79 -6.94 3.21
C VAL A 57 13.51 -7.16 4.03
N LEU A 58 13.18 -6.24 4.96
CA LEU A 58 11.94 -6.31 5.72
C LEU A 58 10.70 -6.22 4.81
N SER A 59 10.70 -5.31 3.83
CA SER A 59 9.61 -5.19 2.86
C SER A 59 9.48 -6.45 2.00
N ALA A 60 10.59 -7.00 1.53
CA ALA A 60 10.60 -8.24 0.75
C ALA A 60 10.09 -9.45 1.56
N ALA A 61 10.46 -9.55 2.83
CA ALA A 61 9.98 -10.61 3.72
C ALA A 61 8.45 -10.54 3.93
N ILE A 62 7.91 -9.33 4.12
CA ILE A 62 6.46 -9.12 4.27
C ILE A 62 5.74 -9.40 2.95
N ALA A 63 6.30 -8.98 1.81
CA ALA A 63 5.73 -9.28 0.49
C ALA A 63 5.71 -10.80 0.21
N GLY A 64 6.78 -11.52 0.55
CA GLY A 64 6.85 -12.97 0.42
C GLY A 64 5.84 -13.69 1.31
N LEU A 65 5.70 -13.24 2.56
CA LEU A 65 4.70 -13.75 3.50
C LEU A 65 3.27 -13.51 2.99
N ALA A 66 2.99 -12.33 2.42
CA ALA A 66 1.70 -12.02 1.81
C ALA A 66 1.39 -12.94 0.62
N GLY A 67 2.38 -13.21 -0.24
CA GLY A 67 2.24 -14.14 -1.36
C GLY A 67 1.98 -15.58 -0.90
N ALA A 68 2.69 -16.06 0.11
CA ALA A 68 2.47 -17.39 0.68
C ALA A 68 1.05 -17.54 1.24
N LEU A 69 0.57 -16.54 1.98
CA LEU A 69 -0.81 -16.50 2.50
C LEU A 69 -1.85 -16.49 1.38
N TYR A 70 -1.60 -15.74 0.30
CA TYR A 70 -2.49 -15.68 -0.85
C TYR A 70 -2.65 -17.06 -1.50
N VAL A 71 -1.55 -17.78 -1.73
CA VAL A 71 -1.59 -19.14 -2.31
C VAL A 71 -2.30 -20.12 -1.38
N CYS A 72 -2.02 -20.08 -0.08
CA CYS A 72 -2.71 -20.92 0.91
C CYS A 72 -4.22 -20.68 0.95
N MET A 73 -4.68 -19.45 0.69
CA MET A 73 -6.11 -19.14 0.64
C MET A 73 -6.77 -19.48 -0.70
N ALA A 74 -6.08 -19.24 -1.82
CA ALA A 74 -6.62 -19.48 -3.14
C ALA A 74 -6.93 -20.97 -3.37
N GLY A 75 -6.15 -21.88 -2.76
CA GLY A 75 -6.37 -23.33 -2.80
C GLY A 75 -6.09 -23.99 -4.15
N LEU A 76 -6.17 -23.22 -5.25
CA LEU A 76 -5.75 -23.58 -6.60
C LEU A 76 -4.97 -22.41 -7.20
N VAL A 77 -3.78 -22.68 -7.74
CA VAL A 77 -3.01 -21.68 -8.50
C VAL A 77 -3.18 -21.99 -9.98
N ALA A 78 -4.10 -21.28 -10.63
CA ALA A 78 -4.15 -21.25 -12.08
C ALA A 78 -3.07 -20.26 -12.60
N PRO A 79 -2.31 -20.59 -13.66
CA PRO A 79 -1.28 -19.71 -14.22
C PRO A 79 -1.81 -18.31 -14.56
N ASP A 80 -3.09 -18.23 -14.94
CA ASP A 80 -3.79 -16.97 -15.26
C ASP A 80 -3.87 -16.00 -14.07
N LEU A 81 -3.86 -16.50 -12.83
CA LEU A 81 -3.90 -15.69 -11.62
C LEU A 81 -2.52 -15.10 -11.25
N SER A 82 -1.45 -15.73 -11.73
CA SER A 82 -0.06 -15.35 -11.42
C SER A 82 0.59 -14.40 -12.44
N GLY A 83 -0.18 -13.91 -13.42
CA GLY A 83 0.31 -13.05 -14.49
C GLY A 83 0.39 -11.55 -14.14
N LEU A 84 0.56 -10.73 -15.18
CA LEU A 84 0.61 -9.26 -15.10
C LEU A 84 -0.58 -8.63 -14.38
N LEU A 85 -1.75 -9.30 -14.38
CA LEU A 85 -2.97 -8.79 -13.79
C LEU A 85 -2.85 -8.58 -12.28
N LEU A 86 -2.36 -9.60 -11.55
CA LEU A 86 -2.19 -9.51 -10.09
C LEU A 86 -1.15 -8.46 -9.71
N SER A 87 -0.03 -8.40 -10.44
CA SER A 87 1.01 -7.38 -10.19
C SER A 87 0.48 -5.95 -10.39
N THR A 88 -0.28 -5.73 -11.47
CA THR A 88 -0.88 -4.42 -11.75
C THR A 88 -1.94 -4.07 -10.72
N GLU A 89 -2.76 -5.04 -10.33
CA GLU A 89 -3.82 -4.87 -9.35
C GLU A 89 -3.28 -4.46 -7.97
N VAL A 90 -2.18 -5.07 -7.51
CA VAL A 90 -1.49 -4.66 -6.28
C VAL A 90 -0.99 -3.22 -6.35
N ILE A 91 -0.42 -2.81 -7.49
CA ILE A 91 0.03 -1.42 -7.70
C ILE A 91 -1.17 -0.47 -7.67
N VAL A 92 -2.29 -0.84 -8.28
CA VAL A 92 -3.53 -0.05 -8.28
C VAL A 92 -4.07 0.11 -6.85
N TRP A 93 -4.12 -0.95 -6.04
CA TRP A 93 -4.56 -0.85 -4.65
C TRP A 93 -3.75 0.17 -3.85
N VAL A 94 -2.42 0.18 -4.05
CA VAL A 94 -1.51 1.13 -3.41
C VAL A 94 -1.69 2.55 -3.97
N ALA A 95 -1.82 2.70 -5.30
CA ALA A 95 -2.02 4.00 -5.95
C ALA A 95 -3.32 4.67 -5.50
N VAL A 96 -4.42 3.90 -5.43
CA VAL A 96 -5.72 4.34 -4.91
C VAL A 96 -5.58 4.79 -3.46
N GLY A 97 -4.93 3.97 -2.64
CA GLY A 97 -4.73 4.23 -1.21
C GLY A 97 -3.80 5.40 -0.87
N GLY A 98 -2.80 5.63 -1.72
CA GLY A 98 -1.74 6.61 -1.53
C GLY A 98 -0.57 6.08 -0.69
N ARG A 99 0.64 6.54 -1.02
CA ARG A 99 1.92 6.15 -0.37
C ARG A 99 2.13 6.69 1.05
N GLY A 100 1.30 7.64 1.49
CA GLY A 100 1.51 8.38 2.75
C GLY A 100 0.99 7.68 4.02
N THR A 101 0.21 6.60 3.90
CA THR A 101 -0.31 5.86 5.08
C THR A 101 -0.40 4.37 4.84
N LEU A 102 -0.29 3.60 5.92
CA LEU A 102 -0.49 2.14 5.90
C LEU A 102 -1.96 1.74 5.67
N LEU A 103 -2.92 2.56 6.13
CA LEU A 103 -4.36 2.27 6.00
C LEU A 103 -4.93 2.59 4.62
N GLY A 104 -4.31 3.52 3.89
CA GLY A 104 -4.74 3.90 2.54
C GLY A 104 -4.81 2.70 1.60
N PRO A 105 -3.71 1.94 1.38
CA PRO A 105 -3.71 0.77 0.50
C PRO A 105 -4.71 -0.31 0.90
N VAL A 106 -4.98 -0.49 2.19
CA VAL A 106 -6.00 -1.44 2.68
C VAL A 106 -7.39 -1.04 2.20
N LEU A 107 -7.74 0.24 2.32
CA LEU A 107 -9.02 0.76 1.82
C LEU A 107 -9.08 0.71 0.28
N GLY A 108 -7.96 1.01 -0.40
CA GLY A 108 -7.83 0.90 -1.85
C GLY A 108 -8.06 -0.52 -2.34
N ALA A 109 -7.46 -1.51 -1.69
CA ALA A 109 -7.67 -2.93 -1.98
C ALA A 109 -9.15 -3.32 -1.82
N ILE A 110 -9.79 -2.95 -0.72
CA ILE A 110 -11.21 -3.25 -0.50
C ILE A 110 -12.10 -2.62 -1.58
N ALA A 111 -11.86 -1.36 -1.93
CA ALA A 111 -12.66 -0.65 -2.93
C ALA A 111 -12.51 -1.27 -4.32
N ILE A 112 -11.28 -1.52 -4.76
CA ILE A 112 -10.99 -2.13 -6.06
C ILE A 112 -11.47 -3.57 -6.11
N GLN A 113 -11.28 -4.36 -5.05
CA GLN A 113 -11.78 -5.75 -4.99
C GLN A 113 -13.31 -5.80 -5.10
N ARG A 114 -14.02 -4.87 -4.45
CA ARG A 114 -15.48 -4.76 -4.58
C ARG A 114 -15.91 -4.37 -5.99
N ALA A 115 -15.19 -3.45 -6.63
CA ALA A 115 -15.41 -3.09 -8.02
C ALA A 115 -15.14 -4.29 -8.94
N GLN A 116 -14.06 -5.06 -8.69
CA GLN A 116 -13.72 -6.29 -9.41
C GLN A 116 -14.87 -7.28 -9.37
N GLN A 117 -15.36 -7.59 -8.19
CA GLN A 117 -16.45 -8.55 -8.01
C GLN A 117 -17.73 -8.12 -8.75
N THR A 118 -18.06 -6.83 -8.70
CA THR A 118 -19.26 -6.29 -9.35
C THR A 118 -19.13 -6.33 -10.88
N ILE A 119 -17.99 -5.88 -11.42
CA ILE A 119 -17.78 -5.78 -12.87
C ILE A 119 -17.52 -7.15 -13.51
N SER A 120 -16.81 -8.05 -12.81
CA SER A 120 -16.52 -9.40 -13.30
C SER A 120 -17.78 -10.27 -13.40
N SER A 121 -18.83 -9.93 -12.64
CA SER A 121 -20.14 -10.60 -12.72
C SER A 121 -20.90 -10.28 -14.00
N PHE A 122 -20.58 -9.18 -14.71
CA PHE A 122 -21.21 -8.82 -15.98
C PHE A 122 -20.37 -9.25 -17.19
N ASN A 123 -19.04 -9.03 -17.17
CA ASN A 123 -18.16 -9.39 -18.29
C ASN A 123 -16.69 -9.59 -17.83
N PRO A 124 -16.19 -10.83 -17.77
CA PRO A 124 -14.84 -11.14 -17.30
C PRO A 124 -13.71 -10.47 -18.12
N SER A 125 -13.88 -10.31 -19.43
CA SER A 125 -12.85 -9.78 -20.33
C SER A 125 -12.69 -8.26 -20.27
N LEU A 126 -13.66 -7.52 -19.70
CA LEU A 126 -13.59 -6.05 -19.60
C LEU A 126 -12.80 -5.58 -18.37
N TRP A 127 -12.61 -6.45 -17.37
CA TRP A 127 -11.95 -6.09 -16.12
C TRP A 127 -10.51 -5.60 -16.30
N PRO A 128 -9.61 -6.30 -17.03
CA PRO A 128 -8.23 -5.85 -17.21
C PRO A 128 -8.14 -4.48 -17.91
N LEU A 129 -9.04 -4.23 -18.87
CA LEU A 129 -9.10 -2.96 -19.61
C LEU A 129 -9.54 -1.81 -18.71
N LEU A 130 -10.58 -2.04 -17.90
CA LEU A 130 -11.06 -1.08 -16.89
C LEU A 130 -10.00 -0.80 -15.82
N LEU A 131 -9.32 -1.84 -15.35
CA LEU A 131 -8.28 -1.73 -14.33
C LEU A 131 -7.10 -0.87 -14.83
N GLY A 132 -6.67 -1.06 -16.08
CA GLY A 132 -5.68 -0.19 -16.72
C GLY A 132 -6.15 1.26 -16.88
N CYS A 133 -7.42 1.47 -17.27
CA CYS A 133 -7.99 2.81 -17.38
C CYS A 133 -8.05 3.52 -16.01
N VAL A 134 -8.52 2.83 -14.98
CA VAL A 134 -8.57 3.33 -13.60
C VAL A 134 -7.17 3.65 -13.10
N PHE A 135 -6.19 2.80 -13.38
CA PHE A 135 -4.79 3.06 -13.03
C PHE A 135 -4.28 4.37 -13.63
N VAL A 136 -4.45 4.57 -14.94
CA VAL A 136 -4.02 5.79 -15.64
C VAL A 136 -4.70 7.02 -15.05
N VAL A 137 -6.02 6.97 -14.84
CA VAL A 137 -6.79 8.08 -14.27
C VAL A 137 -6.29 8.43 -12.87
N ILE A 138 -6.03 7.45 -12.02
CA ILE A 138 -5.57 7.70 -10.65
C ILE A 138 -4.18 8.29 -10.63
N VAL A 139 -3.25 7.77 -11.43
CA VAL A 139 -1.88 8.29 -11.51
C VAL A 139 -1.86 9.73 -12.05
N PHE A 140 -2.73 10.07 -13.00
CA PHE A 140 -2.80 11.42 -13.57
C PHE A 140 -3.51 12.43 -12.67
N VAL A 141 -4.62 12.03 -12.03
CA VAL A 141 -5.50 12.97 -11.31
C VAL A 141 -5.17 13.04 -9.81
N LEU A 142 -4.65 11.96 -9.21
CA LEU A 142 -4.33 11.85 -7.78
C LEU A 142 -2.97 11.16 -7.55
N PRO A 143 -1.83 11.79 -7.89
CA PRO A 143 -0.50 11.18 -7.72
C PRO A 143 -0.13 10.84 -6.25
N ASP A 144 -0.77 11.51 -5.28
CA ASP A 144 -0.59 11.23 -3.85
C ASP A 144 -1.72 10.37 -3.24
N GLY A 145 -2.63 9.84 -4.07
CA GLY A 145 -3.75 8.97 -3.68
C GLY A 145 -4.92 9.69 -2.99
N ILE A 146 -5.93 8.91 -2.57
CA ILE A 146 -7.18 9.43 -1.95
C ILE A 146 -6.90 10.26 -0.68
N LEU A 147 -5.83 9.96 0.05
CA LEU A 147 -5.49 10.70 1.26
C LEU A 147 -5.07 12.15 1.02
N SER A 148 -4.53 12.46 -0.17
CA SER A 148 -4.18 13.83 -0.55
C SER A 148 -5.41 14.74 -0.60
N ILE A 149 -6.56 14.20 -1.02
CA ILE A 149 -7.84 14.91 -1.02
C ILE A 149 -8.27 15.18 0.41
N TYR A 150 -8.19 14.21 1.32
CA TYR A 150 -8.56 14.41 2.72
C TYR A 150 -7.66 15.44 3.43
N ALA A 151 -6.34 15.41 3.19
CA ALA A 151 -5.42 16.40 3.73
C ALA A 151 -5.69 17.81 3.19
N ARG A 152 -6.01 17.94 1.89
CA ARG A 152 -6.35 19.21 1.22
C ARG A 152 -7.71 19.74 1.68
N LEU A 153 -8.68 18.87 1.96
CA LEU A 153 -9.99 19.24 2.51
C LEU A 153 -9.86 19.70 3.97
N LYS A 154 -9.01 19.03 4.76
CA LYS A 154 -8.73 19.41 6.15
C LYS A 154 -7.95 20.72 6.25
N SER A 155 -7.04 21.01 5.32
CA SER A 155 -6.33 22.29 5.29
C SER A 155 -7.25 23.46 4.91
N LEU A 156 -8.20 23.22 4.00
CA LEU A 156 -9.28 24.19 3.69
C LEU A 156 -10.17 24.47 4.91
N PHE A 157 -10.48 23.46 5.72
CA PHE A 157 -11.26 23.64 6.96
C PHE A 157 -10.47 24.27 8.11
N LYS A 158 -9.14 24.15 8.14
CA LYS A 158 -8.28 24.70 9.21
C LYS A 158 -7.78 26.14 8.93
N GLY A 159 -8.03 26.67 7.73
CA GLY A 159 -7.54 27.97 7.25
C GLY A 159 -8.28 29.24 7.72
N ARG A 160 -8.89 29.27 8.91
CA ARG A 160 -9.60 30.48 9.41
C ARG A 160 -9.23 30.97 10.82
N ARG A 161 -8.07 30.59 11.38
CA ARG A 161 -7.70 30.99 12.76
C ARG A 161 -6.34 31.66 13.00
N HIS A 162 -5.59 32.04 11.97
CA HIS A 162 -4.40 32.90 12.15
C HIS A 162 -4.53 34.18 11.33
N ALA A 163 -5.43 35.05 11.78
CA ALA A 163 -5.44 36.47 11.47
C ALA A 163 -5.94 37.22 12.72
N ARG A 164 -5.01 37.50 13.64
CA ARG A 164 -4.97 38.60 14.60
C ARG A 164 -3.68 38.53 15.38
#